data_AF-A0A3S9PB45-F1
#
_entry.id   AF-A0A3S9PB45-F1
#
_cell.length_a   1.000
_cell.length_b   1.000
_cell.length_c   1.000
_cell.angle_alpha   90.00
_cell.angle_beta   90.00
_cell.angle_gamma   90.00
#
_symmetry.space_group_name_H-M   'P 1'
#
loop_
_entity.id
_entity.type
_entity.pdbx_description
1 polymer ?
#
loop_
_entity_poly.entity_id
_entity_poly.type
_entity_poly.pdbx_seq_one_letter_code
_entity_poly.pdbx_strand_id
1 'polypeptide(L)'
;MYQFLLITFLSFNSIFIKIEQDVNPKHLTEKSVQKMIGETFKGARAIKVLEMYMGINYKDESEYFYNPTNGSIIIHLQEEIQSLQIIEHQVDRELAHFQFLIDDNIKIEASYYLKTGLASQIVAHEVDQNTGTFVEMETKTQH
;
A
#
# COMPACT_ATOMS: atom_id res chain seq x y z
N MET A 1 -47.63 -37.72 16.66
CA MET A 1 -46.83 -37.51 15.44
C MET A 1 -46.88 -36.05 15.05
N TYR A 2 -45.85 -35.57 14.33
CA TYR A 2 -45.55 -34.20 13.88
C TYR A 2 -44.52 -33.45 14.73
N GLN A 3 -43.26 -33.69 14.36
CA GLN A 3 -42.12 -32.86 14.70
C GLN A 3 -41.86 -31.99 13.46
N PHE A 4 -42.15 -30.68 13.55
CA PHE A 4 -41.81 -29.71 12.52
C PHE A 4 -40.33 -29.36 12.66
N LEU A 5 -39.53 -29.68 11.65
CA LEU A 5 -38.12 -29.32 11.58
C LEU A 5 -38.00 -28.05 10.71
N LEU A 6 -37.85 -26.91 11.36
CA LEU A 6 -37.64 -25.61 10.71
C LEU A 6 -36.15 -25.50 10.34
N ILE A 7 -35.82 -25.68 9.07
CA ILE A 7 -34.47 -25.46 8.55
C ILE A 7 -34.32 -23.97 8.25
N THR A 8 -33.68 -23.22 9.15
CA THR A 8 -33.21 -21.87 8.86
C THR A 8 -31.92 -21.96 8.05
N PHE A 9 -32.03 -21.67 6.75
CA PHE A 9 -30.88 -21.35 5.91
C PHE A 9 -30.31 -20.01 6.37
N LEU A 10 -29.21 -20.04 7.13
CA LEU A 10 -28.36 -18.87 7.34
C LEU A 10 -27.61 -18.62 6.05
N SER A 11 -28.09 -17.66 5.26
CA SER A 11 -27.32 -17.08 4.16
C SER A 11 -26.11 -16.33 4.75
N PHE A 12 -24.93 -16.94 4.66
CA PHE A 12 -23.67 -16.23 4.85
C PHE A 12 -23.57 -15.17 3.75
N ASN A 13 -23.88 -13.91 4.09
CA ASN A 13 -23.42 -12.78 3.29
C ASN A 13 -21.91 -12.67 3.52
N SER A 14 -21.12 -13.27 2.63
CA SER A 14 -19.70 -12.99 2.56
C SER A 14 -19.55 -11.50 2.25
N ILE A 15 -19.12 -10.72 3.24
CA ILE A 15 -18.72 -9.33 3.04
C ILE A 15 -17.48 -9.39 2.15
N PHE A 16 -17.67 -9.18 0.84
CA PHE A 16 -16.55 -8.98 -0.07
C PHE A 16 -15.95 -7.62 0.24
N ILE A 17 -14.86 -7.61 1.00
CA ILE A 17 -14.01 -6.43 1.15
C ILE A 17 -13.45 -6.15 -0.24
N LYS A 18 -13.89 -5.05 -0.86
CA LYS A 18 -13.39 -4.61 -2.15
C LYS A 18 -12.04 -3.94 -1.93
N ILE A 19 -10.96 -4.72 -2.03
CA ILE A 19 -9.59 -4.23 -1.99
C ILE A 19 -9.25 -3.78 -3.42
N GLU A 20 -9.60 -2.54 -3.77
CA GLU A 20 -9.19 -1.93 -5.05
C GLU A 20 -8.01 -1.00 -4.79
N GLN A 21 -6.80 -1.56 -4.88
CA GLN A 21 -5.55 -0.82 -4.76
C GLN A 21 -4.91 -0.68 -6.14
N ASP A 22 -5.66 -0.07 -7.06
CA ASP A 22 -5.23 0.10 -8.46
C ASP A 22 -4.63 1.49 -8.63
N VAL A 23 -3.36 1.54 -9.03
CA VAL A 23 -2.71 2.80 -9.41
C VAL A 23 -3.07 3.13 -10.85
N ASN A 24 -3.48 4.35 -11.14
CA ASN A 24 -3.77 4.73 -12.53
C ASN A 24 -2.50 4.54 -13.40
N PRO A 25 -2.53 3.70 -14.46
CA PRO A 25 -1.38 3.42 -15.32
C PRO A 25 -0.65 4.64 -15.87
N LYS A 26 -1.34 5.78 -16.01
CA LYS A 26 -0.74 7.04 -16.48
C LYS A 26 0.29 7.61 -15.49
N HIS A 27 0.17 7.28 -14.21
CA HIS A 27 1.12 7.71 -13.19
C HIS A 27 2.38 6.84 -13.19
N LEU A 28 2.30 5.59 -13.65
CA LEU A 28 3.42 4.63 -13.61
C LEU A 28 4.57 4.91 -14.60
N THR A 29 4.42 5.91 -15.48
CA THR A 29 5.41 6.19 -16.53
C THR A 29 6.54 7.10 -16.05
N GLU A 30 7.74 6.90 -16.58
CA GLU A 30 8.93 7.72 -16.29
C GLU A 30 8.64 9.23 -16.36
N LYS A 31 7.97 9.65 -17.43
CA LYS A 31 7.63 11.05 -17.68
C LYS A 31 6.77 11.68 -16.58
N SER A 32 5.91 10.88 -15.95
CA SER A 32 5.00 11.35 -14.89
C SER A 32 5.75 11.60 -13.58
N VAL A 33 6.83 10.86 -13.33
CA VAL A 33 7.53 10.83 -12.04
C VAL A 33 8.84 11.60 -12.07
N GLN A 34 9.45 11.78 -13.24
CA GLN A 34 10.78 12.38 -13.41
C GLN A 34 11.00 13.71 -12.67
N LYS A 35 9.96 14.56 -12.55
CA LYS A 35 10.07 15.85 -11.85
C LYS A 35 9.91 15.78 -10.34
N MET A 36 9.50 14.63 -9.83
CA MET A 36 9.19 14.38 -8.41
C MET A 36 10.26 13.53 -7.74
N ILE A 37 11.09 12.82 -8.51
CA ILE A 37 12.21 12.04 -7.96
C ILE A 37 13.16 12.99 -7.23
N GLY A 38 13.46 12.67 -5.98
CA GLY A 38 14.26 13.51 -5.08
C GLY A 38 13.55 14.75 -4.52
N GLU A 39 12.28 15.00 -4.85
CA GLU A 39 11.48 16.02 -4.17
C GLU A 39 10.99 15.49 -2.81
N THR A 40 11.12 16.31 -1.76
CA THR A 40 10.51 16.03 -0.46
C THR A 40 9.14 16.68 -0.37
N PHE A 41 8.11 15.84 -0.29
CA PHE A 41 6.73 16.25 -0.01
C PHE A 41 6.50 16.26 1.51
N LYS A 42 5.62 17.13 2.01
CA LYS A 42 5.34 17.25 3.44
C LYS A 42 3.85 17.21 3.76
N GLY A 43 3.49 16.64 4.92
CA GLY A 43 2.13 16.57 5.46
C GLY A 43 1.10 16.09 4.44
N ALA A 44 -0.01 16.83 4.29
CA ALA A 44 -1.08 16.46 3.36
C ALA A 44 -0.64 16.27 1.88
N ARG A 45 0.46 16.90 1.44
CA ARG A 45 1.00 16.68 0.09
C ARG A 45 1.73 15.34 -0.01
N ALA A 46 2.42 14.92 1.06
CA ALA A 46 3.05 13.61 1.12
C ALA A 46 1.99 12.50 1.00
N ILE A 47 0.91 12.60 1.79
CA ILE A 47 -0.21 11.66 1.74
C ILE A 47 -0.77 11.56 0.31
N LYS A 48 -1.14 12.70 -0.31
CA LYS A 48 -1.68 12.74 -1.69
C LYS A 48 -0.79 12.07 -2.74
N VAL A 49 0.52 12.27 -2.64
CA VAL A 49 1.46 11.61 -3.56
C VAL A 49 1.44 10.11 -3.29
N LEU A 50 1.48 9.68 -2.03
CA LEU A 50 1.44 8.27 -1.68
C LEU A 50 0.14 7.58 -2.16
N GLU A 51 -1.03 8.20 -2.02
CA GLU A 51 -2.29 7.63 -2.54
C GLU A 51 -2.24 7.47 -4.07
N MET A 52 -1.63 8.43 -4.78
CA MET A 52 -1.51 8.40 -6.23
C MET A 52 -0.68 7.21 -6.74
N TYR A 53 0.32 6.77 -5.98
CA TYR A 53 1.27 5.73 -6.41
C TYR A 53 1.21 4.43 -5.64
N MET A 54 0.46 4.37 -4.54
CA MET A 54 0.26 3.15 -3.78
C MET A 54 -1.19 2.72 -3.71
N GLY A 55 -2.16 3.61 -3.94
CA GLY A 55 -3.55 3.36 -3.59
C GLY A 55 -3.75 3.25 -2.07
N ILE A 56 -4.91 3.68 -1.57
CA ILE A 56 -5.26 3.59 -0.15
C ILE A 56 -6.39 2.60 0.02
N ASN A 57 -6.32 1.77 1.05
CA ASN A 57 -7.43 0.96 1.51
C ASN A 57 -8.09 1.58 2.73
N TYR A 58 -9.41 1.42 2.81
CA TYR A 58 -10.24 1.92 3.91
C TYR A 58 -10.86 0.73 4.63
N LYS A 59 -10.65 0.62 5.94
CA LYS A 59 -11.39 -0.33 6.80
C LYS A 59 -11.68 0.34 8.13
N ASP A 60 -12.95 0.32 8.54
CA ASP A 60 -13.39 0.79 9.85
C ASP A 60 -12.82 2.19 10.21
N GLU A 61 -12.94 3.16 9.29
CA GLU A 61 -12.45 4.55 9.43
C GLU A 61 -10.93 4.72 9.49
N SER A 62 -10.17 3.65 9.30
CA SER A 62 -8.71 3.68 9.23
C SER A 62 -8.24 3.54 7.78
N GLU A 63 -7.40 4.49 7.37
CA GLU A 63 -6.69 4.45 6.10
C GLU A 63 -5.36 3.72 6.30
N TYR A 64 -5.03 2.79 5.41
CA TYR A 64 -3.76 2.06 5.49
C TYR A 64 -3.26 1.63 4.13
N PHE A 65 -1.93 1.49 4.04
CA PHE A 65 -1.29 0.79 2.93
C PHE A 65 -1.28 -0.71 3.23
N TYR A 66 -1.59 -1.49 2.21
CA TYR A 66 -1.73 -2.93 2.28
C TYR A 66 -0.79 -3.58 1.30
N ASN A 67 -0.27 -4.75 1.65
CA ASN A 67 0.47 -5.62 0.75
C ASN A 67 -0.50 -6.65 0.15
N PRO A 68 -0.88 -6.52 -1.13
CA PRO A 68 -1.80 -7.45 -1.76
C PRO A 68 -1.21 -8.84 -2.00
N THR A 69 0.11 -8.98 -1.92
CA THR A 69 0.79 -10.26 -2.12
C THR A 69 0.68 -11.17 -0.89
N ASN A 70 0.74 -10.62 0.32
CA ASN A 70 0.77 -11.41 1.56
C ASN A 70 -0.31 -11.04 2.60
N GLY A 71 -1.14 -10.03 2.34
CA GLY A 71 -2.21 -9.63 3.23
C GLY A 71 -1.82 -8.67 4.37
N SER A 72 -0.56 -8.22 4.42
CA SER A 72 -0.07 -7.41 5.53
C SER A 72 -0.50 -5.95 5.44
N ILE A 73 -0.79 -5.34 6.59
CA ILE A 73 -0.81 -3.87 6.69
C ILE A 73 0.65 -3.39 6.72
N ILE A 74 0.95 -2.41 5.87
CA ILE A 74 2.27 -1.79 5.74
C ILE A 74 2.37 -0.60 6.70
N ILE A 75 1.46 0.37 6.58
CA ILE A 75 1.43 1.59 7.41
C ILE A 75 -0.02 1.97 7.64
N HIS A 76 -0.36 2.37 8.87
CA HIS A 76 -1.60 3.07 9.18
C HIS A 76 -1.42 4.58 8.95
N LEU A 77 -2.25 5.17 8.09
CA LEU A 77 -2.21 6.60 7.76
C LEU A 77 -2.72 7.51 8.90
N GLN A 78 -3.16 6.93 10.03
CA GLN A 78 -3.39 7.66 11.28
C GLN A 78 -2.08 8.15 11.93
N GLU A 79 -0.94 7.59 11.53
CA GLU A 79 0.38 8.14 11.87
C GLU A 79 0.65 9.33 10.95
N GLU A 80 0.84 10.52 11.52
CA GLU A 80 1.04 11.76 10.75
C GLU A 80 2.33 11.68 9.92
N ILE A 81 2.23 11.22 8.66
CA ILE A 81 3.33 11.25 7.70
C ILE A 81 3.82 12.69 7.58
N GLN A 82 5.02 12.97 8.10
CA GLN A 82 5.57 14.32 8.10
C GLN A 82 6.16 14.64 6.73
N SER A 83 6.75 13.64 6.08
CA SER A 83 7.52 13.75 4.86
C SER A 83 7.51 12.46 4.03
N LEU A 84 7.58 12.65 2.71
CA LEU A 84 7.69 11.58 1.72
C LEU A 84 8.70 12.01 0.65
N GLN A 85 9.54 11.07 0.21
CA GLN A 85 10.39 11.21 -0.96
C GLN A 85 10.17 10.03 -1.90
N ILE A 86 10.13 10.31 -3.21
CA ILE A 86 10.31 9.26 -4.23
C ILE A 86 11.81 9.20 -4.49
N ILE A 87 12.47 8.17 -3.97
CA ILE A 87 13.92 8.02 -4.04
C ILE A 87 14.33 7.47 -5.41
N GLU A 88 13.54 6.52 -5.90
CA GLU A 88 13.84 5.81 -7.14
C GLU A 88 12.55 5.45 -7.88
N HIS A 89 12.62 5.53 -9.20
CA HIS A 89 11.60 5.02 -10.11
C HIS A 89 12.31 4.37 -11.29
N GLN A 90 11.87 3.17 -11.67
CA GLN A 90 12.38 2.45 -12.83
C GLN A 90 11.22 1.80 -13.56
N VAL A 91 11.28 1.78 -14.89
CA VAL A 91 10.28 1.11 -15.73
C VAL A 91 10.97 0.05 -16.58
N ASP A 92 10.51 -1.19 -16.47
CA ASP A 92 10.92 -2.28 -17.34
C ASP A 92 9.89 -2.56 -18.44
N ARG A 93 9.90 -3.76 -19.05
CA ARG A 93 8.96 -4.11 -20.12
C ARG A 93 7.50 -4.19 -19.67
N GLU A 94 7.24 -4.59 -18.43
CA GLU A 94 5.90 -4.93 -17.94
C GLU A 94 5.56 -4.23 -16.62
N LEU A 95 6.57 -3.79 -15.86
CA LEU A 95 6.45 -3.27 -14.52
C LEU A 95 7.02 -1.86 -14.39
N ALA A 96 6.41 -1.08 -13.49
CA ALA A 96 7.00 0.11 -12.90
C ALA A 96 7.37 -0.19 -11.45
N HIS A 97 8.59 0.16 -11.08
CA HIS A 97 9.16 0.00 -9.74
C HIS A 97 9.34 1.37 -9.10
N PHE A 98 8.91 1.50 -7.85
CA PHE A 98 9.04 2.70 -7.05
C PHE A 98 9.77 2.37 -5.74
N GLN A 99 10.59 3.30 -5.28
CA GLN A 99 11.06 3.34 -3.91
C GLN A 99 10.65 4.66 -3.26
N PHE A 100 9.97 4.54 -2.13
CA PHE A 100 9.55 5.67 -1.30
C PHE A 100 10.32 5.68 0.02
N LEU A 101 10.63 6.86 0.53
CA LEU A 101 11.10 7.08 1.90
C LEU A 101 10.08 7.95 2.64
N ILE A 102 9.60 7.47 3.77
CA ILE A 102 8.65 8.14 4.64
C ILE A 102 9.38 8.46 5.94
N ASP A 103 9.38 9.73 6.32
CA ASP A 103 9.93 10.24 7.59
C ASP A 103 11.36 9.78 7.90
N ASP A 104 12.15 9.52 6.85
CA ASP A 104 13.50 8.96 6.91
C ASP A 104 13.62 7.61 7.64
N ASN A 105 12.48 6.98 7.98
CA ASN A 105 12.41 5.80 8.83
C ASN A 105 11.80 4.60 8.12
N ILE A 106 10.90 4.80 7.17
CA ILE A 106 10.21 3.72 6.47
C ILE A 106 10.51 3.79 4.98
N LYS A 107 11.07 2.71 4.44
CA LYS A 107 11.31 2.54 3.00
C LYS A 107 10.27 1.58 2.43
N ILE A 108 9.59 1.99 1.37
CA ILE A 108 8.63 1.14 0.66
C ILE A 108 9.15 0.87 -0.75
N GLU A 109 9.23 -0.40 -1.12
CA GLU A 109 9.53 -0.86 -2.47
C GLU A 109 8.23 -1.40 -3.10
N ALA A 110 7.77 -0.82 -4.21
CA ALA A 110 6.51 -1.17 -4.81
C ALA A 110 6.64 -1.37 -6.32
N SER A 111 6.06 -2.46 -6.84
CA SER A 111 6.09 -2.83 -8.25
C SER A 111 4.68 -3.00 -8.80
N TYR A 112 4.38 -2.40 -9.95
CA TYR A 112 3.04 -2.36 -10.54
C TYR A 112 3.04 -2.77 -12.01
N TYR A 113 2.05 -3.52 -12.45
CA TYR A 113 1.84 -3.83 -13.86
C TYR A 113 1.43 -2.59 -14.64
N LEU A 114 2.24 -2.22 -15.65
CA LEU A 114 2.06 -0.99 -16.44
C LEU A 114 0.71 -0.89 -17.14
N LYS A 115 0.10 -2.02 -17.50
CA LYS A 115 -1.18 -2.05 -18.24
C LYS A 115 -2.39 -1.89 -17.33
N THR A 116 -2.35 -2.49 -16.15
CA THR A 116 -3.52 -2.64 -15.28
C THR A 116 -3.46 -1.73 -14.06
N GLY A 117 -2.26 -1.30 -13.64
CA GLY A 117 -2.10 -0.57 -12.39
C GLY A 117 -2.05 -1.45 -11.14
N LEU A 118 -2.20 -2.76 -11.31
CA LEU A 118 -2.22 -3.72 -10.21
C LEU A 118 -0.82 -3.85 -9.61
N ALA A 119 -0.75 -3.81 -8.28
CA ALA A 119 0.47 -4.13 -7.55
C ALA A 119 0.86 -5.60 -7.79
N SER A 120 2.08 -5.81 -8.25
CA SER A 120 2.73 -7.13 -8.34
C SER A 120 3.37 -7.49 -7.00
N GLN A 121 4.00 -6.51 -6.36
CA GLN A 121 4.71 -6.67 -5.09
C GLN A 121 4.77 -5.33 -4.36
N ILE A 122 4.58 -5.35 -3.04
CA ILE A 122 4.90 -4.23 -2.17
C ILE A 122 5.66 -4.78 -0.96
N VAL A 123 6.79 -4.18 -0.61
CA VAL A 123 7.59 -4.56 0.56
C VAL A 123 7.90 -3.29 1.35
N ALA A 124 7.79 -3.36 2.67
CA ALA A 124 8.06 -2.25 3.56
C ALA A 124 9.19 -2.62 4.51
N HIS A 125 10.07 -1.65 4.73
CA HIS A 125 11.20 -1.76 5.62
C HIS A 125 11.20 -0.61 6.61
N GLU A 126 11.52 -0.89 7.86
CA GLU A 126 11.74 0.11 8.90
C GLU A 126 13.23 0.20 9.20
N VAL A 127 13.72 1.39 9.53
CA VAL A 127 15.10 1.58 9.96
C VAL A 127 15.30 0.97 11.35
N ASP A 128 16.23 0.03 11.48
CA ASP A 128 16.69 -0.43 12.77
C ASP A 128 17.52 0.69 13.42
N GLN A 129 17.01 1.27 14.49
CA GLN A 129 17.64 2.39 15.18
C GLN A 129 19.03 2.08 15.75
N ASN A 130 19.37 0.79 15.94
CA ASN A 130 20.68 0.40 16.46
C ASN A 130 21.74 0.32 15.36
N THR A 131 21.34 -0.07 14.14
CA THR A 131 22.26 -0.34 13.04
C THR A 131 22.19 0.71 11.93
N GLY A 132 21.11 1.51 11.89
CA GLY A 132 20.80 2.44 10.80
C GLY A 132 20.44 1.73 9.49
N THR A 133 20.23 0.41 9.52
CA THR A 133 19.90 -0.38 8.33
C THR A 133 18.41 -0.61 8.20
N PHE A 134 17.90 -0.66 6.97
CA PHE A 134 16.49 -0.98 6.71
C PHE A 134 16.28 -2.50 6.84
N VAL A 135 15.38 -2.89 7.74
CA VAL A 135 14.94 -4.27 7.95
C VAL A 135 13.48 -4.40 7.53
N GLU A 136 13.12 -5.52 6.89
CA GLU A 136 11.72 -5.76 6.49
C GLU A 136 10.80 -5.73 7.72
N MET A 137 9.68 -5.02 7.62
CA MET A 137 8.74 -4.89 8.73
C MET A 137 8.08 -6.24 9.01
N GLU A 138 8.31 -6.79 10.20
CA GLU A 138 7.62 -8.01 10.62
C GLU A 138 6.12 -7.72 10.82
N THR A 139 5.30 -8.59 10.22
CA THR A 139 3.85 -8.48 10.23
C THR A 139 3.31 -8.61 11.66
N LYS A 140 2.89 -7.51 12.27
CA LYS A 140 2.04 -7.60 13.47
C LYS A 140 0.61 -7.91 13.04
N THR A 141 0.29 -9.19 12.92
CA THR A 141 -1.12 -9.62 12.93
C THR A 141 -1.64 -9.33 14.34
N GLN A 142 -2.40 -8.24 14.51
CA GLN A 142 -3.12 -8.02 15.76
C GLN A 142 -4.19 -9.11 15.87
N HIS A 143 -4.05 -9.96 16.89
CA HIS A 143 -5.02 -10.97 17.33
C HIS A 143 -6.25 -10.32 17.96
#